data_AF-A0A1E7N908-F1
#
_entry.id   AF-A0A1E7N908-F1
#
_cell.length_a   1.000
_cell.length_b   1.000
_cell.length_c   1.000
_cell.angle_alpha   90.00
_cell.angle_beta   90.00
_cell.angle_gamma   90.00
#
_symmetry.space_group_name_H-M   'P 1'
#
loop_
_entity.id
_entity.type
_entity.pdbx_description
1 polymer ?
#
loop_
_entity_poly.entity_id
_entity_poly.type
_entity_poly.pdbx_seq_one_letter_code
_entity_poly.pdbx_strand_id
1 'polypeptide(L)'
;MNPVSRIAAAATGAAALLATPVPALADAPQPPAATTTTCGWSGQQAGLSTKVCAEVTGDRVVVYGQIGLAGPPSPGTPWPPAPQELITGLSAETVGGGSLGAVSGRTVFTVSTVRVDGIVATVPCGSVLHASFAVSSAYRGPVPVTLELPVNC
;
A
#
# COMPACT_ATOMS: atom_id res chain seq x y z
N MET A 1 -38.27 8.98 -3.79
CA MET A 1 -38.13 10.09 -4.77
C MET A 1 -37.23 9.58 -5.88
N ASN A 2 -37.83 9.13 -6.99
CA ASN A 2 -37.13 8.86 -8.24
C ASN A 2 -37.00 10.16 -9.03
N PRO A 3 -36.01 10.25 -9.94
CA PRO A 3 -36.43 10.54 -11.31
C PRO A 3 -35.86 9.53 -12.31
N VAL A 4 -36.82 8.83 -12.92
CA VAL A 4 -36.75 8.23 -14.26
C VAL A 4 -36.40 9.33 -15.26
N SER A 5 -35.41 9.12 -16.13
CA SER A 5 -35.21 9.95 -17.32
C SER A 5 -35.28 9.10 -18.58
N ARG A 6 -35.86 9.71 -19.62
CA ARG A 6 -36.66 9.11 -20.68
C ARG A 6 -35.86 8.82 -21.96
N ILE A 7 -36.43 7.90 -22.74
CA ILE A 7 -36.10 7.47 -24.11
C ILE A 7 -36.33 8.61 -25.13
N ALA A 8 -35.48 8.69 -26.17
CA ALA A 8 -35.79 9.13 -27.55
C ALA A 8 -34.51 8.94 -28.40
N ALA A 9 -34.48 8.62 -29.69
CA ALA A 9 -35.43 8.14 -30.70
C ALA A 9 -34.58 7.67 -31.89
N ALA A 10 -35.17 6.83 -32.74
CA ALA A 10 -34.55 6.19 -33.90
C ALA A 10 -34.05 7.17 -34.99
N ALA A 11 -33.00 6.78 -35.71
CA ALA A 11 -32.72 7.26 -37.06
C ALA A 11 -32.58 6.06 -38.00
N THR A 12 -33.56 5.90 -38.88
CA THR A 12 -33.56 5.02 -40.05
C THR A 12 -32.57 5.54 -41.09
N GLY A 13 -31.65 4.68 -41.53
CA GLY A 13 -30.78 4.93 -42.67
C GLY A 13 -30.26 3.61 -43.23
N ALA A 14 -30.97 3.07 -44.21
CA ALA A 14 -30.56 1.87 -44.94
C ALA A 14 -29.55 2.25 -46.04
N ALA A 15 -28.32 1.74 -45.92
CA ALA A 15 -27.42 1.55 -47.05
C ALA A 15 -26.72 0.20 -46.84
N ALA A 16 -27.03 -0.76 -47.72
CA ALA A 16 -26.48 -2.10 -47.72
C ALA A 16 -24.99 -2.04 -48.09
N LEU A 17 -24.13 -2.37 -47.13
CA LEU A 17 -22.76 -2.79 -47.37
C LEU A 17 -22.58 -4.13 -46.68
N LEU A 18 -22.11 -5.11 -47.45
CA LEU A 18 -21.77 -6.46 -47.01
C LEU A 18 -20.66 -6.38 -45.95
N ALA A 19 -21.03 -6.20 -44.69
CA ALA A 19 -20.14 -6.35 -43.55
C ALA A 19 -20.52 -7.66 -42.86
N THR A 20 -19.67 -8.67 -43.01
CA THR A 20 -19.72 -9.87 -42.20
C THR A 20 -19.81 -9.46 -40.73
N PRO A 21 -20.68 -10.09 -39.91
CA PRO A 21 -20.73 -9.80 -38.49
C PRO A 21 -19.39 -10.23 -37.89
N VAL A 22 -18.51 -9.27 -37.64
CA VAL A 22 -17.38 -9.47 -36.74
C VAL A 22 -18.02 -9.68 -35.37
N PRO A 23 -17.87 -10.85 -34.73
CA PRO A 23 -18.35 -11.00 -33.38
C PRO A 23 -17.64 -9.95 -32.54
N ALA A 24 -18.41 -9.11 -31.86
CA ALA A 24 -17.88 -8.30 -30.77
C ALA A 24 -17.28 -9.28 -29.78
N LEU A 25 -15.95 -9.38 -29.77
CA LEU A 25 -15.23 -10.07 -28.72
C LEU A 25 -15.63 -9.35 -27.44
N ALA A 26 -16.46 -10.02 -26.63
CA ALA A 26 -16.58 -9.66 -25.24
C ALA A 26 -15.16 -9.64 -24.70
N ASP A 27 -14.74 -8.48 -24.19
CA ASP A 27 -13.49 -8.35 -23.46
C ASP A 27 -13.52 -9.44 -22.39
N ALA A 28 -12.74 -10.50 -22.59
CA ALA A 28 -12.66 -11.58 -21.63
C ALA A 28 -12.21 -10.93 -20.31
N PRO A 29 -12.81 -11.28 -19.15
CA PRO A 29 -12.39 -10.71 -17.88
C PRO A 29 -10.87 -10.84 -17.75
N GLN A 30 -10.17 -9.70 -17.88
CA GLN A 30 -8.73 -9.69 -17.78
C GLN A 30 -8.40 -10.23 -16.39
N PRO A 31 -7.55 -11.27 -16.27
CA PRO A 31 -7.21 -11.82 -14.97
C PRO A 31 -6.76 -10.68 -14.05
N PRO A 32 -7.25 -10.60 -12.81
CA PRO A 32 -6.83 -9.55 -11.90
C PRO A 32 -5.30 -9.60 -11.80
N ALA A 33 -4.65 -8.44 -11.99
CA ALA A 33 -3.21 -8.34 -11.88
C ALA A 33 -2.79 -8.90 -10.51
N ALA A 34 -1.80 -9.79 -10.51
CA ALA A 34 -1.33 -10.41 -9.28
C ALA A 34 -0.70 -9.35 -8.38
N THR A 35 -1.15 -9.27 -7.13
CA THR A 35 -0.53 -8.42 -6.12
C THR A 35 0.66 -9.16 -5.51
N THR A 36 1.84 -8.56 -5.56
CA THR A 36 3.03 -9.05 -4.85
C THR A 36 3.28 -8.22 -3.61
N THR A 37 3.52 -8.86 -2.47
CA THR A 37 3.85 -8.18 -1.22
C THR A 37 5.29 -8.47 -0.86
N THR A 38 6.09 -7.41 -0.72
CA THR A 38 7.48 -7.52 -0.27
C THR A 38 7.67 -6.68 0.98
N CYS A 39 8.27 -7.26 2.00
CA CYS A 39 8.62 -6.55 3.23
C CYS A 39 10.14 -6.47 3.37
N GLY A 40 10.61 -5.32 3.85
CA GLY A 40 11.99 -5.12 4.25
C GLY A 40 12.34 -5.91 5.51
N TRP A 41 13.61 -5.85 5.88
CA TRP A 41 14.07 -6.47 7.11
C TRP A 41 13.41 -5.85 8.33
N SER A 42 13.05 -6.66 9.32
CA SER A 42 12.49 -6.16 10.57
C SER A 42 13.60 -5.59 11.47
N GLY A 43 13.44 -4.36 11.92
CA GLY A 43 14.31 -3.70 12.88
C GLY A 43 13.61 -3.43 14.22
N GLN A 44 14.41 -3.27 15.28
CA GLN A 44 13.88 -2.89 16.59
C GLN A 44 13.87 -1.37 16.73
N GLN A 45 12.67 -0.79 16.84
CA GLN A 45 12.45 0.63 17.08
C GLN A 45 11.55 0.81 18.29
N ALA A 46 11.94 1.68 19.23
CA ALA A 46 11.18 1.91 20.48
C ALA A 46 10.84 0.64 21.29
N GLY A 47 11.65 -0.43 21.18
CA GLY A 47 11.40 -1.73 21.84
C GLY A 47 10.41 -2.64 21.10
N LEU A 48 10.01 -2.28 19.88
CA LEU A 48 9.03 -2.97 19.05
C LEU A 48 9.68 -3.48 17.76
N SER A 49 9.17 -4.58 17.23
CA SER A 49 9.52 -5.05 15.89
C SER A 49 8.84 -4.15 14.88
N THR A 50 9.61 -3.58 13.97
CA THR A 50 9.12 -2.68 12.93
C THR A 50 9.64 -3.13 11.59
N LYS A 51 8.80 -3.04 10.56
CA LYS A 51 9.19 -3.29 9.17
C LYS A 51 8.37 -2.39 8.26
N VAL A 52 8.89 -2.15 7.07
CA VAL A 52 8.17 -1.50 5.97
C VAL A 52 7.86 -2.57 4.93
N CYS A 53 6.67 -2.50 4.34
CA CYS A 53 6.22 -3.40 3.31
C CYS A 53 5.62 -2.61 2.16
N ALA A 54 5.69 -3.18 0.96
CA ALA A 54 5.07 -2.67 -0.24
C ALA A 54 4.26 -3.77 -0.93
N GLU A 55 3.03 -3.44 -1.31
CA GLU A 55 2.16 -4.23 -2.17
C GLU A 55 2.20 -3.63 -3.58
N VAL A 56 2.60 -4.43 -4.58
CA VAL A 56 2.70 -4.01 -5.98
C VAL A 56 1.65 -4.76 -6.80
N THR A 57 0.81 -4.02 -7.51
CA THR A 57 -0.21 -4.56 -8.43
C THR A 57 -0.11 -3.83 -9.75
N GLY A 58 0.55 -4.45 -10.75
CA GLY A 58 0.91 -3.75 -11.98
C GLY A 58 1.89 -2.60 -11.70
N ASP A 59 1.54 -1.39 -12.11
CA ASP A 59 2.30 -0.15 -11.88
C ASP A 59 1.92 0.55 -10.56
N ARG A 60 0.92 0.02 -9.84
CA ARG A 60 0.45 0.60 -8.57
C ARG A 60 1.21 -0.01 -7.39
N VAL A 61 1.72 0.85 -6.52
CA VAL A 61 2.43 0.48 -5.30
C VAL A 61 1.71 1.07 -4.09
N VAL A 62 1.47 0.24 -3.08
CA VAL A 62 0.97 0.64 -1.76
C VAL A 62 2.06 0.35 -0.74
N VAL A 63 2.57 1.38 -0.07
CA VAL A 63 3.59 1.25 0.97
C VAL A 63 2.96 1.46 2.34
N TYR A 64 3.31 0.60 3.29
CA TYR A 64 2.86 0.67 4.67
C TYR A 64 3.93 0.22 5.66
N GLY A 65 3.89 0.77 6.86
CA GLY A 65 4.67 0.31 8.01
C GLY A 65 3.91 -0.74 8.81
N GLN A 66 4.64 -1.65 9.47
CA GLN A 66 4.10 -2.54 10.49
C GLN A 66 4.87 -2.41 11.79
N ILE A 67 4.13 -2.45 12.90
CA ILE A 67 4.66 -2.39 14.26
C ILE A 67 4.11 -3.61 15.01
N GLY A 68 4.98 -4.35 15.68
CA GLY A 68 4.63 -5.54 16.45
C GLY A 68 5.54 -5.71 17.66
N LEU A 69 5.30 -6.76 18.44
CA LEU A 69 6.18 -7.11 19.54
C LEU A 69 7.55 -7.57 19.00
N ALA A 70 8.63 -7.11 19.64
CA ALA A 70 10.00 -7.53 19.31
C ALA A 70 10.33 -8.97 19.75
N GLY A 71 9.45 -9.61 20.53
CA GLY A 71 9.60 -10.96 21.04
C GLY A 71 8.50 -11.31 22.05
N PRO A 72 8.53 -12.53 22.63
CA PRO A 72 7.61 -12.89 23.69
C PRO A 72 7.80 -11.98 24.93
N PRO A 73 6.72 -11.65 25.67
CA PRO A 73 6.83 -10.88 26.89
C PRO A 73 7.67 -11.63 27.93
N SER A 74 8.45 -10.89 28.72
CA SER A 74 9.27 -11.48 29.77
C SER A 74 8.39 -12.15 30.85
N PRO A 75 8.77 -13.32 31.37
CA PRO A 75 8.02 -13.98 32.45
C PRO A 75 7.80 -13.05 33.64
N GLY A 76 6.57 -13.03 34.18
CA GLY A 76 6.21 -12.19 35.33
C GLY A 76 5.86 -10.73 35.00
N THR A 77 5.89 -10.33 33.73
CA THR A 77 5.42 -9.00 33.31
C THR A 77 3.89 -8.95 33.36
N PRO A 78 3.26 -7.94 34.01
CA PRO A 78 1.81 -7.77 33.99
C PRO A 78 1.27 -7.70 32.56
N TRP A 79 0.20 -8.44 32.29
CA TRP A 79 -0.43 -8.50 30.96
C TRP A 79 -1.87 -8.00 31.02
N PRO A 80 -2.31 -7.15 30.08
CA PRO A 80 -1.56 -6.60 28.94
C PRO A 80 -0.58 -5.48 29.34
N PRO A 81 0.48 -5.24 28.54
CA PRO A 81 1.33 -4.07 28.70
C PRO A 81 0.51 -2.77 28.58
N ALA A 82 0.99 -1.71 29.23
CA ALA A 82 0.39 -0.39 29.10
C ALA A 82 0.45 0.07 27.63
N PRO A 83 -0.60 0.76 27.12
CA PRO A 83 -0.57 1.33 25.79
C PRO A 83 0.61 2.29 25.62
N GLN A 84 1.32 2.15 24.51
CA GLN A 84 2.46 2.98 24.15
C GLN A 84 2.07 3.89 22.99
N GLU A 85 2.13 5.20 23.21
CA GLU A 85 1.98 6.18 22.15
C GLU A 85 3.28 6.29 21.34
N LEU A 86 3.15 6.17 20.03
CA LEU A 86 4.26 6.15 19.08
C LEU A 86 4.08 7.27 18.06
N ILE A 87 5.19 7.90 17.70
CA ILE A 87 5.25 8.81 16.56
C ILE A 87 5.81 8.02 15.38
N THR A 88 5.06 7.98 14.30
CA THR A 88 5.38 7.23 13.09
C THR A 88 5.68 8.18 11.94
N GLY A 89 6.61 7.77 11.08
CA GLY A 89 6.92 8.42 9.82
C GLY A 89 7.11 7.36 8.75
N LEU A 90 6.41 7.50 7.64
CA LEU A 90 6.51 6.65 6.46
C LEU A 90 6.85 7.55 5.28
N SER A 91 7.89 7.22 4.52
CA SER A 91 8.22 7.91 3.28
C SER A 91 8.61 6.92 2.20
N ALA A 92 8.34 7.29 0.96
CA ALA A 92 8.76 6.50 -0.19
C ALA A 92 9.18 7.41 -1.35
N GLU A 93 10.13 6.92 -2.12
CA GLU A 93 10.69 7.56 -3.29
C GLU A 93 11.16 6.51 -4.29
N THR A 94 11.35 6.92 -5.53
CA THR A 94 12.02 6.08 -6.53
C THR A 94 13.50 6.45 -6.59
N VAL A 95 14.40 5.48 -6.62
CA VAL A 95 15.84 5.70 -6.75
C VAL A 95 16.12 6.43 -8.06
N GLY A 96 16.76 7.60 -7.96
CA GLY A 96 17.04 8.47 -9.12
C GLY A 96 15.81 9.19 -9.70
N GLY A 97 14.65 9.09 -9.04
CA GLY A 97 13.42 9.77 -9.43
C GLY A 97 12.88 10.68 -8.32
N GLY A 98 11.56 10.87 -8.30
CA GLY A 98 10.88 11.77 -7.36
C GLY A 98 10.42 11.09 -6.07
N SER A 99 10.05 11.92 -5.09
CA SER A 99 9.34 11.45 -3.90
C SER A 99 7.93 10.99 -4.29
N LEU A 100 7.52 9.83 -3.76
CA LEU A 100 6.17 9.28 -3.91
C LEU A 100 5.24 9.77 -2.78
N GLY A 101 5.81 10.38 -1.75
CA GLY A 101 5.08 10.96 -0.62
C GLY A 101 5.72 10.63 0.72
N ALA A 102 5.24 11.34 1.74
CA ALA A 102 5.57 11.08 3.13
C ALA A 102 4.34 11.31 3.99
N VAL A 103 4.14 10.44 4.99
CA VAL A 103 3.08 10.52 5.98
C VAL A 103 3.73 10.42 7.35
N SER A 104 3.31 11.28 8.28
CA SER A 104 3.68 11.17 9.69
C SER A 104 2.44 11.25 10.56
N GLY A 105 2.49 10.60 11.71
CA GLY A 105 1.32 10.52 12.57
C GLY A 105 1.63 9.97 13.95
N ARG A 106 0.56 9.78 14.71
CA ARG A 106 0.61 9.13 16.01
C ARG A 106 -0.19 7.85 15.95
N THR A 107 0.32 6.81 16.59
CA THR A 107 -0.40 5.55 16.73
C THR A 107 -0.21 4.99 18.13
N VAL A 108 -1.20 4.26 18.62
CA VAL A 108 -1.17 3.63 19.93
C VAL A 108 -0.94 2.14 19.72
N PHE A 109 0.17 1.64 20.26
CA PHE A 109 0.48 0.22 20.28
C PHE A 109 0.12 -0.36 21.66
N THR A 110 -0.37 -1.59 21.71
CA THR A 110 -0.62 -2.29 22.98
C THR A 110 -0.10 -3.71 22.89
N VAL A 111 -0.75 -4.57 22.10
CA VAL A 111 -0.34 -5.98 21.95
C VAL A 111 -0.48 -6.52 20.52
N SER A 112 -1.40 -5.98 19.74
CA SER A 112 -1.67 -6.40 18.37
C SER A 112 -0.77 -5.67 17.38
N THR A 113 -0.43 -6.35 16.28
CA THR A 113 0.28 -5.73 15.17
C THR A 113 -0.52 -4.54 14.64
N VAL A 114 0.14 -3.38 14.53
CA VAL A 114 -0.43 -2.16 13.98
C VAL A 114 0.12 -1.96 12.57
N ARG A 115 -0.78 -1.71 11.62
CA ARG A 115 -0.43 -1.31 10.25
C ARG A 115 -0.56 0.20 10.13
N VAL A 116 0.44 0.85 9.53
CA VAL A 116 0.47 2.28 9.26
C VAL A 116 0.49 2.46 7.75
N ASP A 117 -0.69 2.63 7.17
CA ASP A 117 -0.85 2.95 5.76
C ASP A 117 -0.58 4.43 5.49
N GLY A 118 -0.18 4.76 4.28
CA GLY A 118 -0.02 6.17 3.94
C GLY A 118 0.35 6.51 2.50
N ILE A 119 0.98 5.58 1.76
CA ILE A 119 1.49 5.91 0.42
C ILE A 119 0.88 4.96 -0.59
N VAL A 120 0.16 5.53 -1.55
CA VAL A 120 -0.34 4.85 -2.73
C VAL A 120 0.13 5.66 -3.93
N ALA A 121 0.92 5.06 -4.79
CA ALA A 121 1.50 5.74 -5.93
C ALA A 121 1.55 4.83 -7.16
N THR A 122 1.64 5.45 -8.33
CA THR A 122 1.93 4.77 -9.59
C THR A 122 3.40 4.97 -9.91
N VAL A 123 4.11 3.88 -10.19
CA VAL A 123 5.56 3.86 -10.36
C VAL A 123 5.90 3.16 -11.68
N PRO A 124 6.78 3.73 -12.53
CA PRO A 124 7.14 3.09 -13.80
C PRO A 124 7.80 1.72 -13.58
N CYS A 125 7.44 0.75 -14.43
CA CYS A 125 8.07 -0.57 -14.43
C CYS A 125 9.60 -0.46 -14.62
N GLY A 126 10.34 -1.30 -13.90
CA GLY A 126 11.81 -1.27 -13.89
C GLY A 126 12.42 -0.23 -12.95
N SER A 127 11.61 0.57 -12.25
CA SER A 127 12.09 1.47 -11.20
C SER A 127 12.44 0.69 -9.93
N VAL A 128 13.32 1.25 -9.11
CA VAL A 128 13.59 0.77 -7.75
C VAL A 128 12.90 1.72 -6.77
N LEU A 129 11.98 1.18 -5.98
CA LEU A 129 11.34 1.87 -4.87
C LEU A 129 12.27 1.84 -3.65
N HIS A 130 12.52 3.00 -3.05
CA HIS A 130 13.11 3.13 -1.73
C HIS A 130 12.03 3.62 -0.76
N ALA A 131 11.74 2.82 0.26
CA ALA A 131 10.77 3.15 1.29
C ALA A 131 11.43 3.12 2.67
N SER A 132 11.05 4.04 3.55
CA SER A 132 11.55 4.12 4.91
C SER A 132 10.41 4.29 5.91
N PHE A 133 10.51 3.58 7.03
CA PHE A 133 9.55 3.63 8.12
C PHE A 133 10.25 3.84 9.44
N ALA A 134 9.91 4.93 10.10
CA ALA A 134 10.45 5.37 11.37
C ALA A 134 9.39 5.27 12.45
N VAL A 135 9.76 4.71 13.59
CA VAL A 135 8.94 4.67 14.80
C VAL A 135 9.77 5.21 15.95
N SER A 136 9.21 6.18 16.65
CA SER A 136 9.82 6.76 17.84
C SER A 136 8.82 6.81 18.99
N SER A 137 9.35 6.88 20.20
CA SER A 137 8.58 7.07 21.43
C SER A 137 9.08 8.32 22.13
N ALA A 138 8.36 8.79 23.16
CA ALA A 138 8.75 9.99 23.91
C ALA A 138 10.21 10.00 24.41
N TYR A 139 10.82 8.83 24.60
CA TYR A 139 12.16 8.68 25.17
C TYR A 139 13.20 8.07 24.22
N ARG A 140 12.82 7.64 23.00
CA ARG A 140 13.74 7.07 22.01
C ARG A 140 13.48 7.66 20.64
N GLY A 141 14.52 8.24 20.05
CA GLY A 141 14.51 8.76 18.69
C GLY A 141 14.32 7.65 17.63
N PRO A 142 13.95 8.03 16.40
CA PRO A 142 13.69 7.08 15.32
C PRO A 142 14.98 6.44 14.79
N VAL A 143 14.94 5.14 14.50
CA VAL A 143 15.99 4.41 13.76
C VAL A 143 15.33 3.73 12.56
N PRO A 144 15.14 4.47 11.45
CA PRO A 144 14.26 4.03 10.37
C PRO A 144 14.67 2.66 9.80
N VAL A 145 13.68 1.83 9.52
CA VAL A 145 13.86 0.62 8.71
C VAL A 145 13.58 0.97 7.25
N THR A 146 14.35 0.38 6.34
CA THR A 146 14.25 0.66 4.91
C THR A 146 13.89 -0.59 4.13
N LEU A 147 13.32 -0.38 2.95
CA LEU A 147 13.04 -1.40 1.93
C LEU A 147 13.45 -0.84 0.58
N GLU A 148 14.24 -1.63 -0.14
CA GLU A 148 14.49 -1.43 -1.56
C GLU A 148 13.76 -2.52 -2.34
N LEU A 149 12.89 -2.11 -3.25
CA LEU A 149 12.05 -3.03 -4.01
C LEU A 149 12.11 -2.69 -5.50
N PRO A 150 12.66 -3.56 -6.36
CA PRO A 150 12.49 -3.43 -7.79
C PRO A 150 11.01 -3.67 -8.16
N VAL A 151 10.42 -2.71 -8.88
CA VAL A 151 9.03 -2.79 -9.36
C VAL A 151 9.04 -3.49 -10.71
N ASN A 152 8.69 -4.78 -10.68
CA ASN A 152 8.55 -5.61 -11.87
C ASN A 152 7.08 -5.67 -12.27
N CYS A 153 6.76 -4.99 -13.36
CA CYS A 153 5.58 -5.19 -14.18
C CYS A 153 6.07 -5.55 -15.60
#